data_AF-A0A7X8VAC6-F1
#
_entry.id   AF-A0A7X8VAC6-F1
#
_cell.length_a   1.000
_cell.length_b   1.000
_cell.length_c   1.000
_cell.angle_alpha   90.00
_cell.angle_beta   90.00
_cell.angle_gamma   90.00
#
_symmetry.space_group_name_H-M   'P 1'
#
loop_
_entity.id
_entity.type
_entity.pdbx_description
1 polymer ?
#
loop_
_entity_poly.entity_id
_entity_poly.type
_entity_poly.pdbx_seq_one_letter_code
_entity_poly.pdbx_strand_id
1 'polypeptide(L)'
;MDITSNDFQANLSRAEAMINRALQQRKKPNVLVLPEMWTSGTKTHNGLSVLDILRDIAARHSVNIVAGSMIEKRGAQDVFNTAYIIDSQGSIIASYDQVHCQRHKKLATGSNAVTFDIDSICCGIILGL
;
A
#
# COMPACT_ATOMS: atom_id res chain seq x y z
N MET A 1 -5.72 -9.90 6.10
CA MET A 1 -6.14 -10.32 4.75
C MET A 1 -5.20 -11.43 4.35
N ASP A 2 -5.72 -12.58 3.93
CA ASP A 2 -4.87 -13.67 3.44
C ASP A 2 -4.44 -13.38 2.00
N ILE A 3 -3.15 -13.54 1.73
CA ILE A 3 -2.55 -13.24 0.42
C ILE A 3 -2.38 -14.54 -0.34
N THR A 4 -2.97 -14.62 -1.53
CA THR A 4 -2.73 -15.71 -2.48
C THR A 4 -1.47 -15.41 -3.28
N SER A 5 -0.51 -16.34 -3.29
CA SER A 5 0.74 -16.16 -4.02
C SER A 5 0.51 -16.10 -5.53
N ASN A 6 1.12 -15.12 -6.20
CA ASN A 6 1.07 -14.88 -7.66
C ASN A 6 -0.35 -14.66 -8.24
N ASP A 7 -1.32 -14.29 -7.40
CA ASP A 7 -2.69 -14.01 -7.85
C ASP A 7 -3.13 -12.60 -7.45
N PHE A 8 -2.65 -11.62 -8.22
CA PHE A 8 -2.99 -10.22 -8.01
C PHE A 8 -4.50 -9.96 -8.08
N GLN A 9 -5.23 -10.65 -8.96
CA GLN A 9 -6.66 -10.44 -9.15
C GLN A 9 -7.45 -10.90 -7.93
N ALA A 10 -7.19 -12.10 -7.42
CA ALA A 10 -7.84 -12.59 -6.20
C ALA A 10 -7.48 -11.72 -4.99
N ASN A 11 -6.24 -11.23 -4.92
CA ASN A 11 -5.80 -10.34 -3.84
C ASN A 11 -6.48 -8.97 -3.92
N LEU A 12 -6.58 -8.37 -5.12
CA LEU A 12 -7.27 -7.11 -5.36
C LEU A 12 -8.75 -7.21 -5.02
N SER A 13 -9.46 -8.22 -5.54
CA SER A 13 -10.88 -8.42 -5.22
C SER A 13 -11.11 -8.63 -3.72
N ARG A 14 -10.22 -9.35 -3.04
CA ARG A 14 -10.30 -9.52 -1.58
C ARG A 14 -10.04 -8.21 -0.84
N ALA A 15 -9.04 -7.43 -1.26
CA ALA A 15 -8.77 -6.12 -0.68
C ALA A 15 -9.97 -5.17 -0.84
N GLU A 16 -10.54 -5.06 -2.04
CA GLU A 16 -11.72 -4.23 -2.31
C GLU A 16 -12.93 -4.67 -1.48
N ALA A 17 -13.20 -5.98 -1.40
CA ALA A 17 -14.29 -6.50 -0.58
C ALA A 17 -14.11 -6.17 0.91
N MET A 18 -12.88 -6.29 1.43
CA MET A 18 -12.57 -5.95 2.82
C MET A 18 -12.64 -4.45 3.08
N ILE A 19 -12.15 -3.62 2.15
CA ILE A 19 -12.26 -2.16 2.20
C ILE A 19 -13.74 -1.74 2.23
N ASN A 20 -14.55 -2.25 1.31
CA ASN A 20 -15.98 -1.95 1.24
C ASN A 20 -16.69 -2.35 2.53
N ARG A 21 -16.40 -3.54 3.08
CA ARG A 21 -16.95 -3.96 4.37
C ARG A 21 -16.52 -3.05 5.52
N ALA A 22 -15.27 -2.58 5.54
CA ALA A 22 -14.76 -1.66 6.55
C ALA A 22 -15.45 -0.29 6.46
N LEU A 23 -15.66 0.22 5.25
CA LEU A 23 -16.34 1.50 4.99
C LEU A 23 -17.83 1.47 5.38
N GLN A 24 -18.47 0.30 5.33
CA GLN A 24 -19.87 0.10 5.72
C GLN A 24 -20.09 -0.12 7.22
N GLN A 25 -19.03 -0.14 8.04
CA GLN A 25 -19.18 -0.26 9.49
C GLN A 25 -19.92 0.96 10.07
N ARG A 26 -20.67 0.76 11.17
CA ARG A 26 -21.43 1.85 11.84
C ARG A 26 -20.56 3.07 12.14
N LYS A 27 -19.30 2.85 12.52
CA LYS A 27 -18.27 3.88 12.59
C LYS A 27 -17.32 3.67 11.42
N LYS A 28 -17.42 4.56 10.42
CA LYS A 28 -16.52 4.58 9.28
C LYS A 28 -15.08 4.85 9.76
N PRO A 29 -14.08 4.08 9.31
CA PRO A 29 -12.69 4.31 9.66
C PRO A 29 -12.14 5.61 9.03
N ASN A 30 -11.21 6.26 9.72
CA ASN A 30 -10.43 7.40 9.17
C ASN A 30 -9.22 6.94 8.36
N VAL A 31 -8.69 5.75 8.67
CA VAL A 31 -7.51 5.17 8.03
C VAL A 31 -7.76 3.70 7.73
N LEU A 32 -7.42 3.27 6.51
CA LEU A 32 -7.36 1.88 6.09
C LEU A 32 -5.90 1.47 5.93
N VAL A 33 -5.53 0.27 6.39
CA VAL A 33 -4.15 -0.24 6.30
C VAL A 33 -4.17 -1.59 5.61
N LEU A 34 -3.44 -1.71 4.49
CA LEU A 34 -3.30 -2.96 3.75
C LEU A 34 -2.00 -3.69 4.14
N PRO A 35 -1.92 -5.02 3.94
CA PRO A 35 -0.76 -5.81 4.36
C PRO A 35 0.51 -5.55 3.54
N GLU A 36 1.62 -6.12 4.01
CA GLU A 36 2.87 -6.17 3.27
C GLU A 36 2.78 -7.07 2.02
N MET A 37 3.40 -6.67 0.91
CA MET A 37 3.56 -7.42 -0.35
C MET A 37 2.27 -8.05 -0.90
N TRP A 38 1.13 -7.45 -0.59
CA TRP A 38 -0.18 -8.08 -0.78
C TRP A 38 -0.60 -8.22 -2.24
N THR A 39 0.00 -7.44 -3.14
CA THR A 39 -0.33 -7.49 -4.57
C THR A 39 0.18 -8.77 -5.25
N SER A 40 1.20 -9.44 -4.68
CA SER A 40 1.79 -10.70 -5.17
C SER A 40 1.75 -10.91 -6.71
N GLY A 41 2.72 -10.34 -7.43
CA GLY A 41 2.83 -10.48 -8.89
C GLY A 41 2.63 -9.17 -9.65
N THR A 42 1.83 -9.19 -10.72
CA THR A 42 1.48 -7.99 -11.49
C THR A 42 0.80 -6.94 -10.61
N LYS A 43 0.95 -5.65 -10.96
CA LYS A 43 0.37 -4.52 -10.20
C LYS A 43 -0.66 -3.74 -10.98
N THR A 44 -1.01 -4.23 -12.16
CA THR A 44 -1.95 -3.58 -13.07
C THR A 44 -3.20 -4.44 -13.21
N HIS A 45 -4.36 -3.78 -13.13
CA HIS A 45 -5.66 -4.36 -13.44
C HIS A 45 -6.33 -3.47 -14.48
N ASN A 46 -6.73 -4.05 -15.61
CA ASN A 46 -7.39 -3.32 -16.70
C ASN A 46 -6.64 -2.04 -17.15
N GLY A 47 -5.31 -2.06 -17.12
CA GLY A 47 -4.47 -0.93 -17.51
C GLY A 47 -4.25 0.15 -16.43
N LEU A 48 -4.95 0.07 -15.29
CA LEU A 48 -4.72 0.95 -14.14
C LEU A 48 -3.74 0.32 -13.16
N SER A 49 -2.90 1.14 -12.52
CA SER A 49 -2.08 0.66 -11.42
C SER A 49 -2.95 0.45 -10.18
N VAL A 50 -2.55 -0.47 -9.30
CA VAL A 50 -3.19 -0.64 -7.99
C VAL A 50 -3.23 0.67 -7.18
N LEU A 51 -2.23 1.54 -7.36
CA LEU A 51 -2.20 2.85 -6.71
C LEU A 51 -3.31 3.75 -7.23
N ASP A 52 -3.59 3.77 -8.53
CA ASP A 52 -4.69 4.57 -9.08
C ASP A 52 -6.04 4.14 -8.50
N ILE A 53 -6.25 2.82 -8.37
CA ILE A 53 -7.46 2.25 -7.76
C ILE A 53 -7.57 2.70 -6.30
N LEU A 54 -6.50 2.58 -5.52
CA LEU A 54 -6.51 2.98 -4.11
C LEU A 54 -6.68 4.49 -3.92
N ARG A 55 -6.09 5.32 -4.80
CA ARG A 55 -6.25 6.78 -4.78
C ARG A 55 -7.68 7.18 -5.06
N ASP A 56 -8.32 6.55 -6.04
CA ASP A 56 -9.73 6.76 -6.34
C ASP A 56 -10.63 6.36 -5.15
N ILE A 57 -10.38 5.20 -4.53
CA ILE A 57 -11.10 4.78 -3.32
C ILE A 57 -10.93 5.80 -2.19
N ALA A 58 -9.70 6.25 -1.93
CA ALA A 58 -9.38 7.21 -0.88
C ALA A 58 -10.16 8.53 -1.07
N ALA A 59 -10.12 9.08 -2.28
CA ALA A 59 -10.83 10.31 -2.63
C ALA A 59 -12.36 10.15 -2.54
N ARG A 60 -12.92 9.12 -3.22
CA ARG A 60 -14.37 8.88 -3.27
C ARG A 60 -14.98 8.66 -1.90
N HIS A 61 -14.24 7.99 -1.02
CA HIS A 61 -14.70 7.68 0.32
C HIS A 61 -14.13 8.60 1.38
N SER A 62 -13.37 9.65 1.03
CA SER A 62 -12.73 10.58 1.98
C SER A 62 -12.11 9.84 3.17
N VAL A 63 -11.17 8.94 2.88
CA VAL A 63 -10.47 8.09 3.86
C VAL A 63 -8.99 8.04 3.53
N ASN A 64 -8.14 8.03 4.56
CA ASN A 64 -6.70 7.86 4.36
C ASN A 64 -6.37 6.37 4.16
N ILE A 65 -5.42 6.05 3.30
CA ILE A 65 -5.02 4.67 3.01
C ILE A 65 -3.50 4.52 3.15
N VAL A 66 -3.07 3.66 4.06
CA VAL A 66 -1.75 3.05 4.02
C VAL A 66 -1.85 1.85 3.08
N ALA A 67 -1.34 2.01 1.86
CA ALA A 67 -1.57 1.11 0.72
C ALA A 67 -0.98 -0.31 0.91
N GLY A 68 -0.36 -0.57 2.06
CA GLY A 68 0.50 -1.73 2.24
C GLY A 68 1.73 -1.61 1.34
N SER A 69 2.55 -2.65 1.30
CA SER A 69 3.76 -2.64 0.48
C SER A 69 3.62 -3.49 -0.77
N MET A 70 4.46 -3.20 -1.76
CA MET A 70 4.47 -3.88 -3.05
C MET A 70 5.86 -3.83 -3.67
N ILE A 71 6.21 -4.88 -4.43
CA ILE A 71 7.55 -5.03 -5.01
C ILE A 71 7.73 -4.20 -6.28
N GLU A 72 8.43 -3.08 -6.22
CA GLU A 72 8.65 -2.15 -7.34
C GLU A 72 9.99 -2.34 -8.01
N LYS A 73 10.00 -2.35 -9.34
CA LYS A 73 11.25 -2.20 -10.10
C LYS A 73 11.46 -0.73 -10.42
N ARG A 74 12.65 -0.21 -10.14
CA ARG A 74 13.08 1.14 -10.50
C ARG A 74 14.41 1.06 -11.23
N GLY A 75 14.50 1.70 -12.40
CA GLY A 75 15.66 1.56 -13.27
C GLY A 75 15.83 0.12 -13.78
N ALA A 76 17.07 -0.23 -14.12
CA ALA A 76 17.36 -1.50 -14.78
C ALA A 76 17.41 -2.71 -13.83
N GLN A 77 17.77 -2.50 -12.55
CA GLN A 77 18.10 -3.60 -11.63
C GLN A 77 17.51 -3.46 -10.22
N ASP A 78 17.12 -2.26 -9.79
CA ASP A 78 16.72 -2.07 -8.41
C ASP A 78 15.28 -2.50 -8.19
N VAL A 79 15.09 -3.35 -7.17
CA VAL A 79 13.78 -3.86 -6.79
C VAL A 79 13.53 -3.51 -5.33
N PHE A 80 12.51 -2.73 -5.02
CA PHE A 80 12.21 -2.26 -3.67
C PHE A 80 10.93 -2.90 -3.14
N ASN A 81 10.85 -3.12 -1.83
CA ASN A 81 9.57 -3.32 -1.15
C ASN A 81 9.10 -1.96 -0.65
N THR A 82 8.11 -1.39 -1.34
CA THR A 82 7.70 -0.01 -1.14
C THR A 82 6.27 0.06 -0.65
N ALA A 83 6.04 0.81 0.42
CA ALA A 83 4.72 1.20 0.88
C ALA A 83 4.41 2.65 0.51
N TYR A 84 3.12 2.93 0.29
CA TYR A 84 2.63 4.26 -0.05
C TYR A 84 1.54 4.69 0.93
N ILE A 85 1.50 5.99 1.21
CA ILE A 85 0.51 6.61 2.06
C ILE A 85 -0.29 7.56 1.18
N ILE A 86 -1.59 7.37 1.19
CA ILE A 86 -2.56 8.12 0.38
C ILE A 86 -3.49 8.87 1.34
N ASP A 87 -3.64 10.17 1.15
CA ASP A 87 -4.54 10.98 1.95
C ASP A 87 -6.02 10.83 1.52
N SER A 88 -6.93 11.42 2.29
CA SER A 88 -8.37 11.42 2.00
C SER A 88 -8.78 12.14 0.71
N GLN A 89 -7.87 12.86 0.06
CA GLN A 89 -8.07 13.49 -1.25
C GLN A 89 -7.54 12.64 -2.41
N GLY A 90 -6.97 11.45 -2.11
CA GLY A 90 -6.37 10.58 -3.11
C GLY A 90 -4.97 11.00 -3.55
N SER A 91 -4.27 11.83 -2.77
CA SER A 91 -2.87 12.22 -3.03
C SER A 91 -1.92 11.29 -2.32
N ILE A 92 -0.84 10.88 -2.98
CA ILE A 92 0.27 10.17 -2.33
C ILE A 92 1.07 11.21 -1.54
N ILE A 93 1.05 11.13 -0.21
CA ILE A 93 1.72 12.08 0.68
C ILE A 93 3.05 11.57 1.22
N ALA A 94 3.28 10.25 1.15
CA ALA A 94 4.56 9.65 1.49
C ALA A 94 4.75 8.29 0.81
N SER A 95 6.01 7.90 0.66
CA SER A 95 6.43 6.55 0.29
C SER A 95 7.57 6.10 1.20
N TYR A 96 7.65 4.79 1.45
CA TYR A 96 8.68 4.19 2.29
C TYR A 96 9.20 2.92 1.63
N ASP A 97 10.51 2.88 1.39
CA ASP A 97 11.21 1.67 0.97
C ASP A 97 11.75 0.94 2.19
N GLN A 98 11.54 -0.38 2.26
CA GLN A 98 12.00 -1.19 3.37
C GLN A 98 13.52 -1.06 3.60
N VAL A 99 13.88 -0.61 4.80
CA VAL A 99 15.28 -0.44 5.23
C VAL A 99 15.91 -1.74 5.75
N HIS A 100 15.13 -2.63 6.37
CA HIS A 100 15.66 -3.87 6.95
C HIS A 100 15.27 -5.07 6.08
N CYS A 101 16.09 -5.42 5.09
CA CYS A 101 15.77 -6.44 4.09
C CYS A 101 16.65 -7.70 4.18
N GLN A 102 16.86 -8.23 5.40
CA GLN A 102 17.76 -9.37 5.62
C GLN A 102 17.27 -10.69 4.97
N ARG A 103 15.96 -10.84 4.76
CA ARG A 103 15.36 -12.07 4.22
C ARG A 103 15.34 -12.16 2.69
N HIS A 104 15.39 -11.03 1.97
CA HIS A 104 15.24 -11.01 0.52
C HIS A 104 16.47 -10.40 -0.16
N LYS A 105 17.52 -11.23 -0.38
CA LYS A 105 18.81 -10.83 -1.00
C LYS A 105 18.72 -10.16 -2.38
N LYS A 106 17.54 -10.14 -3.01
CA LYS A 106 17.31 -9.55 -4.34
C LYS A 106 16.67 -8.16 -4.29
N LEU A 107 16.29 -7.67 -3.09
CA LEU A 107 15.69 -6.36 -2.96
C LEU A 107 16.75 -5.32 -2.56
N ALA A 108 16.69 -4.18 -3.22
CA ALA A 108 17.40 -2.98 -2.82
C ALA A 108 16.84 -2.47 -1.49
N THR A 109 17.71 -1.82 -0.72
CA THR A 109 17.42 -1.38 0.64
C THR A 109 17.12 0.13 0.64
N GLY A 110 16.03 0.52 1.29
CA GLY A 110 15.76 1.94 1.57
C GLY A 110 16.77 2.51 2.55
N SER A 111 16.95 3.84 2.57
CA SER A 111 17.95 4.51 3.42
C SER A 111 17.37 5.45 4.47
N ASN A 112 16.06 5.67 4.49
CA ASN A 112 15.44 6.74 5.26
C ASN A 112 14.34 6.21 6.19
N ALA A 113 14.29 6.73 7.40
CA ALA A 113 13.07 6.74 8.19
C ALA A 113 12.08 7.71 7.55
N VAL A 114 10.79 7.35 7.50
CA VAL A 114 9.75 8.17 6.89
C VAL A 114 8.68 8.47 7.92
N THR A 115 8.40 9.76 8.10
CA THR A 115 7.27 10.28 8.84
C THR A 115 6.35 11.03 7.90
N PHE A 116 5.06 11.05 8.22
CA PHE A 116 4.02 11.72 7.42
C PHE A 116 2.85 12.09 8.31
N ASP A 117 2.08 13.08 7.87
CA ASP A 117 0.90 13.54 8.60
C ASP A 117 -0.38 12.97 7.98
N ILE A 118 -1.20 12.32 8.80
CA ILE A 118 -2.59 11.97 8.46
C ILE A 118 -3.50 12.79 9.36
N ASP A 119 -4.37 13.62 8.77
CA ASP A 119 -5.30 14.48 9.51
C ASP A 119 -4.61 15.29 10.63
N SER A 120 -3.42 15.86 10.34
CA SER A 120 -2.55 16.60 11.27
C SER A 120 -1.93 15.78 12.41
N ILE A 121 -1.95 14.44 12.31
CA ILE A 121 -1.30 13.53 13.25
C ILE A 121 -0.03 12.98 12.61
N CYS A 122 1.12 13.27 13.22
CA CYS A 122 2.41 12.74 12.79
C CYS A 122 2.49 11.23 13.05
N CYS A 123 2.75 10.48 11.98
CA CYS A 123 2.84 9.04 11.94
C CYS A 123 4.22 8.60 11.39
N GLY A 124 4.65 7.39 11.76
CA GLY A 124 5.78 6.71 11.15
C GLY A 124 5.37 5.38 10.56
N ILE A 125 6.15 4.87 9.61
CA ILE A 125 5.92 3.56 8.97
C ILE A 125 7.17 2.68 9.04
N ILE A 126 6.94 1.40 9.26
CA ILE A 126 7.93 0.33 9.15
C ILE A 126 7.30 -0.84 8.39
N LEU A 127 8.12 -1.60 7.66
CA LEU A 127 7.75 -2.87 7.02
C LEU A 127 8.47 -4.01 7.75
N GLY A 128 7.83 -5.19 7.79
CA GLY A 128 8.16 -6.28 8.71
C GLY A 128 9.57 -6.85 8.58
N LEU A 129 10.02 -7.51 9.66
CA LEU A 129 11.33 -8.14 9.86
C LEU A 129 11.34 -9.63 9.47
#